data_AF-A0A9D2ELD4-F1
#
_entry.id   AF-A0A9D2ELD4-F1
#
_cell.length_a   1.000
_cell.length_b   1.000
_cell.length_c   1.000
_cell.angle_alpha   90.00
_cell.angle_beta   90.00
_cell.angle_gamma   90.00
#
_symmetry.space_group_name_H-M   'P 1'
#
loop_
_entity.id
_entity.type
_entity.pdbx_description
1 polymer ?
#
loop_
_entity_poly.entity_id
_entity_poly.type
_entity_poly.pdbx_seq_one_letter_code
_entity_poly.pdbx_strand_id
1 'polypeptide(L)' 'MKPYDVIIVGGGPAGLAAAISAKKEGIDSILIIERDNQLGGILNQC' A
#
# COMPACT_ATOMS: atom_id res chain seq x y z
N MET A 1 7.87 -15.72 10.73
CA MET A 1 7.38 -14.64 9.84
C MET A 1 8.30 -14.55 8.64
N LYS A 2 7.77 -14.28 7.44
CA LYS A 2 8.59 -13.92 6.28
C LYS A 2 8.82 -12.39 6.31
N PRO A 3 10.03 -11.90 5.99
CA PRO A 3 10.29 -10.47 5.90
C PRO A 3 9.53 -9.82 4.73
N TYR A 4 9.14 -8.57 4.91
CA TYR A 4 8.65 -7.71 3.83
C TYR A 4 9.81 -6.88 3.29
N ASP A 5 9.89 -6.75 1.97
CA ASP A 5 10.91 -5.96 1.30
C ASP A 5 10.53 -4.46 1.35
N VAL A 6 9.22 -4.17 1.28
CA VAL A 6 8.66 -2.82 1.36
C VAL A 6 7.46 -2.80 2.29
N ILE A 7 7.44 -1.82 3.20
CA ILE A 7 6.29 -1.52 4.06
C ILE A 7 5.80 -0.11 3.75
N ILE A 8 4.51 0.02 3.44
CA ILE A 8 3.84 1.28 3.14
C ILE A 8 2.84 1.56 4.27
N VAL A 9 2.95 2.74 4.87
CA VAL A 9 2.04 3.19 5.93
C VAL A 9 1.11 4.26 5.34
N GLY A 10 -0.18 3.91 5.27
CA GLY A 10 -1.24 4.65 4.59
C GLY A 10 -1.70 3.94 3.31
N GLY A 11 -2.97 3.57 3.26
CA GLY A 11 -3.66 2.90 2.16
C GLY A 11 -4.49 3.84 1.27
N GLY A 12 -4.22 5.15 1.31
CA GLY A 12 -4.79 6.14 0.41
C GLY A 12 -4.20 6.11 -1.01
N PRO A 13 -4.57 7.06 -1.90
CA PRO A 13 -4.14 7.06 -3.30
C PRO A 13 -2.61 7.00 -3.46
N ALA A 14 -1.87 7.76 -2.65
CA ALA A 14 -0.41 7.77 -2.70
C ALA A 14 0.20 6.42 -2.29
N GLY A 15 -0.31 5.79 -1.23
CA GLY A 15 0.19 4.50 -0.76
C GLY A 15 -0.11 3.35 -1.72
N LEU A 16 -1.31 3.34 -2.30
CA LEU A 16 -1.68 2.38 -3.34
C LEU A 16 -0.84 2.57 -4.60
N ALA A 17 -0.60 3.82 -5.03
CA ALA A 17 0.28 4.11 -6.16
C ALA A 17 1.72 3.65 -5.88
N ALA A 18 2.24 3.85 -4.67
CA ALA A 18 3.55 3.35 -4.26
C ALA A 18 3.62 1.81 -4.32
N ALA A 19 2.58 1.12 -3.84
CA ALA A 19 2.52 -0.35 -3.90
C ALA A 19 2.50 -0.87 -5.35
N ILE A 20 1.72 -0.24 -6.23
CA ILE A 20 1.68 -0.57 -7.65
C ILE A 20 3.05 -0.32 -8.29
N SER A 21 3.72 0.80 -7.97
CA SER A 21 5.05 1.10 -8.49
C SER A 21 6.08 0.07 -8.04
N ALA A 22 6.12 -0.26 -6.75
CA ALA A 22 7.03 -1.28 -6.22
C ALA A 22 6.80 -2.64 -6.90
N LYS A 23 5.54 -3.02 -7.12
CA LYS A 23 5.20 -4.25 -7.84
C LYS A 23 5.68 -4.24 -9.30
N LYS A 24 5.58 -3.10 -9.99
CA LYS A 24 6.08 -2.94 -11.36
C LYS A 24 7.60 -3.04 -11.45
N GLU A 25 8.32 -2.64 -10.40
CA GLU A 25 9.77 -2.80 -10.28
C GLU A 25 10.19 -4.21 -9.82
N GLY A 26 9.26 -5.16 -9.75
CA GLY A 26 9.53 -6.57 -9.42
C GLY A 26 9.59 -6.88 -7.92
N ILE A 27 9.14 -5.97 -7.06
CA ILE A 27 9.05 -6.24 -5.62
C ILE A 27 7.74 -6.96 -5.32
N ASP A 28 7.84 -8.18 -4.80
CA ASP A 28 6.68 -9.02 -4.50
C ASP A 28 6.25 -9.01 -3.03
N SER A 29 7.20 -8.85 -2.10
CA SER A 29 6.92 -8.87 -0.66
C SER A 29 6.60 -7.47 -0.13
N ILE A 30 5.37 -7.03 -0.37
CA ILE A 30 4.90 -5.68 0.00
C ILE A 30 3.81 -5.79 1.08
N LEU A 31 3.93 -4.99 2.15
CA LEU A 31 2.89 -4.80 3.16
C LEU A 31 2.35 -3.38 3.11
N ILE A 32 1.04 -3.22 3.02
CA ILE A 32 0.35 -1.93 3.20
C ILE A 32 -0.36 -1.96 4.55
N ILE A 33 -0.17 -0.93 5.36
CA ILE A 33 -0.83 -0.76 6.66
C ILE A 33 -1.72 0.48 6.57
N GLU A 34 -3.01 0.31 6.86
CA GLU A 34 -3.99 1.38 6.94
C GLU A 34 -4.64 1.36 8.33
N ARG A 35 -4.93 2.54 8.87
CA ARG A 35 -5.65 2.72 10.13
C ARG A 35 -7.13 2.34 9.97
N ASP A 36 -7.73 2.70 8.84
CA ASP A 36 -9.13 2.39 8.54
C ASP A 36 -9.32 0.93 8.12
N ASN A 37 -10.57 0.45 8.22
CA ASN A 37 -10.94 -0.91 7.81
C ASN A 37 -10.98 -1.10 6.28
N GLN A 38 -10.73 -0.04 5.51
CA GLN A 38 -10.79 -0.05 4.05
C GLN A 38 -9.65 0.79 3.48
N LEU A 39 -9.09 0.33 2.37
CA LEU A 39 -8.17 1.14 1.56
C LEU A 39 -8.93 2.26 0.84
N GLY A 40 -8.22 3.27 0.37
CA GLY A 40 -8.78 4.35 -0.44
C GLY A 40 -8.59 5.74 0.16
N GLY A 41 -8.53 5.89 1.48
CA GLY A 41 -8.34 7.20 2.13
C GLY A 41 -9.33 8.25 1.61
N ILE A 42 -8.82 9.34 1.04
CA ILE A 42 -9.65 10.42 0.45
C ILE A 42 -10.55 9.93 -0.71
N LEU A 43 -10.22 8.83 -1.38
CA LEU A 43 -11.00 8.30 -2.51
C LEU A 43 -12.37 7.74 -2.09
N ASN A 44 -12.52 7.33 -0.84
CA ASN A 44 -13.78 6.80 -0.31
C ASN A 44 -14.82 7.89 -0.02
N GLN A 45 -14.45 9.16 -0.20
CA GLN A 45 -15.30 10.34 0.03
C GLN A 45 -15.84 10.91 -1.28
N CYS A 46 -15.54 10.26 -2.41
CA CYS A 46 -16.07 10.59 -3.73
C CYS A 46 -17.35 9.80 -4.03
#